data_AF-E1R3Y2-F1
#
_entry.id   AF-E1R3Y2-F1
#
_cell.length_a   1.000
_cell.length_b   1.000
_cell.length_c   1.000
_cell.angle_alpha   90.00
_cell.angle_beta   90.00
_cell.angle_gamma   90.00
#
_symmetry.space_group_name_H-M   'P 1'
#
loop_
_entity.id
_entity.type
_entity.pdbx_description
1 polymer ?
#
loop_
_entity_poly.entity_id
_entity_poly.type
_entity_poly.pdbx_seq_one_letter_code
_entity_poly.pdbx_strand_id
1 'polypeptide(L)'
;MNEMLLKGHPCFDKEAAGHIARVHLPVAPKCNIQCKYCSRKYDCINEGRPGVSSAVLSPAQATLYLEKISQVVKPGVVGIAGPGDAFAEPEKTLETLDRCRRLFPEMLFCLSTNGLNAPDYVDAVASLGVTHVTVTINALDPRVATSIYSWVRCKKRNYRGLDAAEILLERQIETVRRLKERGLIVKINTLLIPGINEGEIPSVARKACELGCDLMNIIPLIPVKGTEFADLKEPSCKIVEEMRSSAGTYIRQSRHCKRCRADAAGLLGDDMRQEISELLRDAANTSDGFSESRSKIAFVSREGVLVNTHLGEAEEVFIAEYVDGEAVICERRPAPARGGGDARWKELARLLDDCAYLLVGGVGERPGSVLAASGLKVLVIEGVASEAAFKLFHNADISYLKKRQVCAAGKTCVGAGTGCT
;
A
#
# COMPACT_ATOMS: atom_id res chain seq x y z
N MET A 1 -16.20 -25.71 7.40
CA MET A 1 -14.99 -25.01 7.89
C MET A 1 -13.90 -25.29 6.87
N ASN A 2 -13.36 -24.28 6.18
CA ASN A 2 -12.35 -24.53 5.15
C ASN A 2 -10.97 -24.66 5.82
N GLU A 3 -10.73 -25.80 6.50
CA GLU A 3 -9.47 -26.10 7.22
C GLU A 3 -8.22 -25.92 6.34
N MET A 4 -8.35 -25.99 5.01
CA MET A 4 -7.26 -25.74 4.08
C MET A 4 -6.77 -24.29 4.06
N LEU A 5 -7.63 -23.30 4.30
CA LEU A 5 -7.25 -21.88 4.25
C LEU A 5 -6.48 -21.44 5.51
N LEU A 6 -6.76 -22.05 6.66
CA LEU A 6 -6.03 -21.78 7.92
C LEU A 6 -4.56 -22.22 7.87
N LYS A 7 -4.24 -23.29 7.14
CA LYS A 7 -2.91 -23.96 7.15
C LYS A 7 -1.83 -23.27 6.33
N GLY A 8 -2.17 -22.22 5.57
CA GLY A 8 -1.23 -21.52 4.68
C GLY A 8 -0.63 -20.23 5.23
N HIS A 9 -1.11 -19.71 6.36
CA HIS A 9 -0.78 -18.35 6.79
C HIS A 9 0.05 -18.33 8.09
N PRO A 10 1.28 -17.77 8.11
CA PRO A 10 2.21 -17.84 9.24
C PRO A 10 1.69 -17.15 10.53
N CYS A 11 0.87 -16.11 10.42
CA CYS A 11 0.22 -15.46 11.56
C CYS A 11 -0.98 -16.23 12.15
N PHE A 12 -1.55 -17.20 11.44
CA PHE A 12 -2.75 -17.95 11.86
C PHE A 12 -2.43 -19.42 12.18
N ASP A 13 -1.37 -19.95 11.58
CA ASP A 13 -0.88 -21.30 11.82
C ASP A 13 0.60 -21.29 12.25
N LYS A 14 0.89 -22.03 13.32
CA LYS A 14 2.23 -22.16 13.91
C LYS A 14 3.15 -23.00 13.02
N GLU A 15 2.61 -23.99 12.31
CA GLU A 15 3.42 -24.84 11.40
C GLU A 15 3.88 -24.04 10.18
N ALA A 16 2.99 -23.23 9.61
CA ALA A 16 3.31 -22.28 8.53
C ALA A 16 4.36 -21.23 8.94
N ALA A 17 4.38 -20.81 10.21
CA ALA A 17 5.26 -19.73 10.68
C ALA A 17 6.76 -19.97 10.44
N GLY A 18 7.20 -21.24 10.41
CA GLY A 18 8.60 -21.61 10.18
C GLY A 18 9.00 -21.79 8.72
N HIS A 19 8.05 -21.83 7.78
CA HIS A 19 8.31 -22.29 6.41
C HIS A 19 7.69 -21.39 5.34
N ILE A 20 6.69 -20.57 5.68
CA ILE A 20 6.00 -19.69 4.74
C ILE A 20 6.37 -18.25 5.04
N ALA A 21 7.04 -17.62 4.08
CA ALA A 21 7.40 -16.21 4.16
C ALA A 21 6.19 -15.31 3.89
N ARG A 22 6.23 -14.12 4.47
CA ARG A 22 5.23 -13.05 4.30
C ARG A 22 5.91 -11.75 3.89
N VAL A 23 5.18 -10.88 3.21
CA VAL A 23 5.57 -9.49 2.91
C VAL A 23 4.45 -8.56 3.32
N HIS A 24 4.76 -7.46 4.00
CA HIS A 24 3.82 -6.38 4.26
C HIS A 24 4.09 -5.20 3.32
N LEU A 25 3.01 -4.60 2.80
CA LEU A 25 3.05 -3.46 1.90
C LEU A 25 2.62 -2.19 2.66
N PRO A 26 3.51 -1.21 2.87
CA PRO A 26 3.22 -0.01 3.66
C PRO A 26 2.48 1.06 2.83
N VAL A 27 1.23 0.78 2.47
CA VAL A 27 0.40 1.64 1.59
C VAL A 27 -0.69 2.43 2.31
N ALA A 28 -0.89 2.19 3.61
CA ALA A 28 -1.99 2.77 4.38
C ALA A 28 -1.47 3.78 5.42
N PRO A 29 -1.05 5.01 5.05
CA PRO A 29 -0.37 5.93 5.98
C PRO A 29 -1.31 6.65 6.96
N LYS A 30 -2.56 6.92 6.57
CA LYS A 30 -3.52 7.62 7.43
C LYS A 30 -4.22 6.65 8.37
N CYS A 31 -4.72 7.17 9.48
CA CYS A 31 -5.57 6.45 10.41
C CYS A 31 -6.75 7.32 10.83
N ASN A 32 -7.89 6.67 11.04
CA ASN A 32 -9.20 7.27 11.33
C ASN A 32 -9.59 7.19 12.82
N ILE A 33 -8.71 6.65 13.69
CA ILE A 33 -8.87 6.68 15.16
C ILE A 33 -7.55 7.03 15.83
N GLN A 34 -7.58 7.66 17.01
CA GLN A 34 -6.38 7.84 17.84
C GLN A 34 -6.46 6.98 19.09
N CYS A 35 -5.61 5.96 19.16
CA CYS A 35 -5.40 5.19 20.38
C CYS A 35 -4.43 5.93 21.30
N LYS A 36 -4.66 5.88 22.61
CA LYS A 36 -3.81 6.52 23.63
C LYS A 36 -2.42 5.90 23.76
N TYR A 37 -2.23 4.68 23.27
CA TYR A 37 -0.94 4.01 23.16
C TYR A 37 -0.21 4.27 21.83
N CYS A 38 -0.82 4.94 20.86
CA CYS A 38 -0.26 5.11 19.52
C CYS A 38 0.39 6.48 19.33
N SER A 39 1.59 6.50 18.76
CA SER A 39 2.20 7.69 18.18
C SER A 39 2.27 7.54 16.67
N ARG A 40 1.80 8.56 15.94
CA ARG A 40 1.81 8.60 14.47
C ARG A 40 3.20 8.66 13.85
N LYS A 41 4.23 8.85 14.69
CA LYS A 41 5.62 8.75 14.25
C LYS A 41 6.03 7.31 13.96
N TYR A 42 5.26 6.33 14.41
CA TYR A 42 5.52 4.89 14.28
C TYR A 42 4.35 4.19 13.57
N ASP A 43 4.62 2.99 13.09
CA ASP A 43 3.66 2.02 12.57
C ASP A 43 2.55 1.72 13.57
N CYS A 44 1.41 1.30 13.04
CA CYS A 44 0.24 0.92 13.81
C CYS A 44 0.59 -0.21 14.79
N ILE A 45 0.55 0.11 16.08
CA ILE A 45 0.87 -0.82 17.18
C ILE A 45 -0.15 -1.98 17.25
N ASN A 46 -1.31 -1.81 16.63
CA ASN A 46 -2.34 -2.84 16.55
C ASN A 46 -1.87 -4.14 15.87
N GLU A 47 -0.90 -4.07 14.96
CA GLU A 47 -0.29 -5.25 14.30
C GLU A 47 1.17 -5.49 14.66
N GLY A 48 1.82 -4.51 15.30
CA GLY A 48 3.26 -4.44 15.31
C GLY A 48 3.91 -3.92 16.57
N ARG A 49 5.24 -3.91 16.53
CA ARG A 49 6.09 -3.23 17.51
C ARG A 49 6.13 -1.73 17.18
N PRO A 50 6.24 -0.83 18.18
CA PRO A 50 6.61 0.56 17.93
C PRO A 50 7.89 0.63 17.09
N GLY A 51 7.78 1.17 15.88
CA GLY A 51 8.84 1.28 14.88
C GLY A 51 8.29 2.00 13.66
N VAL A 52 9.13 2.73 12.91
CA VAL A 52 8.68 3.45 11.72
C VAL A 52 8.87 2.55 10.51
N SER A 53 7.85 2.42 9.67
CA SER A 53 8.01 1.86 8.32
C SER A 53 9.11 2.62 7.60
N SER A 54 9.96 1.89 6.87
CA SER A 54 11.11 2.47 6.18
C SER A 54 10.70 3.44 5.07
N ALA A 55 9.51 3.23 4.49
CA ALA A 55 8.88 4.12 3.52
C ALA A 55 7.36 3.94 3.53
N VAL A 56 6.63 4.89 2.94
CA VAL A 56 5.23 4.73 2.55
C VAL A 56 5.20 4.66 1.03
N LEU A 57 4.48 3.69 0.48
CA LEU A 57 4.42 3.45 -0.97
C LEU A 57 3.05 3.83 -1.54
N SER A 58 3.03 4.29 -2.79
CA SER A 58 1.82 4.29 -3.61
C SER A 58 1.42 2.86 -3.99
N PRO A 59 0.17 2.61 -4.44
CA PRO A 59 -0.23 1.29 -4.94
C PRO A 59 0.68 0.74 -6.05
N ALA A 60 1.12 1.60 -6.97
CA ALA A 60 2.04 1.23 -8.04
C ALA A 60 3.44 0.89 -7.50
N GLN A 61 3.98 1.71 -6.58
CA GLN A 61 5.27 1.45 -5.95
C GLN A 61 5.26 0.17 -5.11
N ALA A 62 4.17 -0.12 -4.40
CA ALA A 62 4.00 -1.34 -3.62
C ALA A 62 3.97 -2.58 -4.49
N THR A 63 3.37 -2.49 -5.68
CA THR A 63 3.36 -3.57 -6.67
C THR A 63 4.77 -3.86 -7.17
N LEU A 64 5.53 -2.82 -7.55
CA LEU A 64 6.94 -2.96 -7.94
C LEU A 64 7.80 -3.57 -6.82
N TYR A 65 7.60 -3.08 -5.59
CA TYR A 65 8.30 -3.61 -4.44
C TYR A 65 8.01 -5.10 -4.27
N LEU A 66 6.73 -5.51 -4.39
CA LEU A 66 6.32 -6.91 -4.29
C LEU A 66 6.98 -7.77 -5.37
N GLU A 67 7.05 -7.31 -6.62
CA GLU A 67 7.74 -8.02 -7.70
C GLU A 67 9.21 -8.28 -7.38
N LYS A 68 9.93 -7.22 -6.97
CA LYS A 68 11.36 -7.32 -6.65
C LYS A 68 11.61 -8.21 -5.42
N ILE A 69 10.87 -8.01 -4.34
CA ILE A 69 11.07 -8.78 -3.10
C ILE A 69 10.66 -10.24 -3.28
N SER A 70 9.71 -10.55 -4.16
CA SER A 70 9.29 -11.93 -4.43
C SER A 70 10.38 -12.78 -5.08
N GLN A 71 11.31 -12.16 -5.81
CA GLN A 71 12.48 -12.86 -6.37
C GLN A 71 13.49 -13.27 -5.28
N VAL A 72 13.47 -12.59 -4.13
CA VAL A 72 14.37 -12.82 -3.00
C VAL A 72 13.72 -13.73 -1.95
N VAL A 73 12.52 -13.37 -1.51
CA VAL A 73 11.84 -13.96 -0.34
C VAL A 73 10.87 -15.08 -0.72
N LYS A 74 10.32 -15.07 -1.95
CA LYS A 74 9.27 -15.99 -2.42
C LYS A 74 8.12 -16.14 -1.40
N PRO A 75 7.41 -15.04 -1.07
CA PRO A 75 6.38 -15.07 -0.05
C PRO A 75 5.17 -15.90 -0.48
N GLY A 76 4.58 -16.63 0.47
CA GLY A 76 3.26 -17.23 0.29
C GLY A 76 2.12 -16.30 0.70
N VAL A 77 2.44 -15.20 1.41
CA VAL A 77 1.46 -14.27 1.97
C VAL A 77 1.86 -12.82 1.74
N VAL A 78 0.90 -12.00 1.32
CA VAL A 78 1.02 -10.54 1.20
C VAL A 78 0.01 -9.88 2.12
N GLY A 79 0.46 -8.92 2.93
CA GLY A 79 -0.36 -8.22 3.90
C GLY A 79 -0.33 -6.71 3.76
N ILE A 80 -1.44 -6.03 4.07
CA ILE A 80 -1.46 -4.58 4.31
C ILE A 80 -1.82 -4.37 5.79
N ALA A 81 -0.87 -3.82 6.56
CA ALA A 81 -0.95 -3.73 8.02
C ALA A 81 -0.69 -2.32 8.58
N GLY A 82 -0.45 -1.32 7.72
CA GLY A 82 -0.17 0.05 8.17
C GLY A 82 0.61 0.87 7.14
N PRO A 83 1.28 1.97 7.57
CA PRO A 83 1.52 2.40 8.96
C PRO A 83 0.32 2.87 9.80
N GLY A 84 -0.79 3.20 9.17
CA GLY A 84 -2.06 3.64 9.77
C GLY A 84 -3.13 2.54 9.80
N ASP A 85 -4.31 2.82 9.24
CA ASP A 85 -5.40 1.84 9.10
C ASP A 85 -5.73 1.62 7.63
N ALA A 86 -5.91 0.36 7.23
CA ALA A 86 -6.15 -0.04 5.84
C ALA A 86 -7.40 0.60 5.21
N PHE A 87 -8.39 1.02 6.01
CA PHE A 87 -9.63 1.62 5.50
C PHE A 87 -9.78 3.10 5.89
N ALA A 88 -8.71 3.75 6.35
CA ALA A 88 -8.70 5.21 6.48
C ALA A 88 -8.60 5.92 5.12
N GLU A 89 -7.90 5.31 4.16
CA GLU A 89 -7.83 5.68 2.73
C GLU A 89 -8.07 4.41 1.91
N PRO A 90 -9.32 3.92 1.84
CA PRO A 90 -9.66 2.61 1.29
C PRO A 90 -9.24 2.45 -0.17
N GLU A 91 -9.23 3.54 -0.96
CA GLU A 91 -8.87 3.54 -2.38
C GLU A 91 -7.46 2.98 -2.58
N LYS A 92 -6.49 3.39 -1.76
CA LYS A 92 -5.09 2.91 -1.84
C LYS A 92 -4.97 1.43 -1.54
N THR A 93 -5.68 0.97 -0.50
CA THR A 93 -5.66 -0.43 -0.09
C THR A 93 -6.28 -1.32 -1.16
N LEU A 94 -7.47 -0.95 -1.66
CA LEU A 94 -8.19 -1.73 -2.67
C LEU A 94 -7.42 -1.77 -4.00
N GLU A 95 -6.87 -0.64 -4.45
CA GLU A 95 -6.05 -0.58 -5.66
C GLU A 95 -4.78 -1.45 -5.53
N THR A 96 -4.11 -1.41 -4.38
CA THR A 96 -2.91 -2.23 -4.15
C THR A 96 -3.25 -3.71 -4.21
N LEU A 97 -4.33 -4.13 -3.53
CA LEU A 97 -4.77 -5.53 -3.55
C LEU A 97 -5.13 -6.00 -4.96
N ASP A 98 -5.85 -5.19 -5.71
CA ASP A 98 -6.26 -5.46 -7.08
C ASP A 98 -5.05 -5.63 -8.02
N ARG A 99 -4.08 -4.72 -7.96
CA ARG A 99 -2.82 -4.80 -8.73
C ARG A 99 -2.02 -6.05 -8.35
N CYS A 100 -1.79 -6.29 -7.06
CA CYS A 100 -1.02 -7.43 -6.61
C CYS A 100 -1.72 -8.76 -6.93
N ARG A 101 -3.05 -8.83 -6.84
CA ARG A 101 -3.81 -10.05 -7.17
C ARG A 101 -3.65 -10.44 -8.63
N ARG A 102 -3.69 -9.47 -9.56
CA ARG A 102 -3.50 -9.74 -10.99
C ARG A 102 -2.14 -10.36 -11.29
N LEU A 103 -1.10 -9.93 -10.59
CA LEU A 103 0.28 -10.36 -10.83
C LEU A 103 0.65 -11.63 -10.06
N PHE A 104 0.08 -11.82 -8.87
CA PHE A 104 0.38 -12.91 -7.96
C PHE A 104 -0.91 -13.60 -7.48
N PRO A 105 -1.69 -14.22 -8.39
CA PRO A 105 -2.97 -14.83 -8.06
C PRO A 105 -2.88 -15.99 -7.05
N GLU A 106 -1.73 -16.64 -6.96
CA GLU A 106 -1.43 -17.78 -6.09
C GLU A 106 -1.16 -17.39 -4.63
N MET A 107 -0.83 -16.12 -4.36
CA MET A 107 -0.51 -15.66 -3.01
C MET A 107 -1.78 -15.51 -2.15
N LEU A 108 -1.63 -15.76 -0.84
CA LEU A 108 -2.66 -15.43 0.13
C LEU A 108 -2.58 -13.93 0.47
N PHE A 109 -3.72 -13.25 0.41
CA PHE A 109 -3.82 -11.85 0.79
C PHE A 109 -4.45 -11.69 2.17
N CYS A 110 -3.84 -10.85 3.00
CA CYS A 110 -4.35 -10.52 4.32
C CYS A 110 -4.37 -9.02 4.60
N LEU A 111 -5.23 -8.62 5.54
CA LEU A 111 -5.38 -7.24 5.96
C LEU A 111 -5.44 -7.12 7.48
N SER A 112 -5.08 -5.95 7.99
CA SER A 112 -5.44 -5.53 9.33
C SER A 112 -6.19 -4.21 9.34
N THR A 113 -7.13 -4.10 10.27
CA THR A 113 -7.89 -2.88 10.50
C THR A 113 -8.28 -2.72 11.96
N ASN A 114 -8.50 -1.47 12.37
CA ASN A 114 -9.22 -1.14 13.59
C ASN A 114 -10.74 -1.34 13.50
N GLY A 115 -11.30 -1.64 12.32
CA GLY A 115 -12.71 -1.97 12.11
C GLY A 115 -13.67 -0.79 11.98
N LEU A 116 -13.22 0.47 12.03
CA LEU A 116 -14.14 1.61 11.93
C LEU A 116 -14.78 1.73 10.53
N ASN A 117 -13.96 1.72 9.48
CA ASN A 117 -14.43 1.94 8.10
C ASN A 117 -14.60 0.64 7.30
N ALA A 118 -14.02 -0.46 7.80
CA ALA A 118 -13.99 -1.75 7.10
C ALA A 118 -15.35 -2.30 6.64
N PRO A 119 -16.48 -2.15 7.38
CA PRO A 119 -17.75 -2.74 6.96
C PRO A 119 -18.15 -2.36 5.54
N ASP A 120 -17.90 -1.12 5.14
CA ASP A 120 -18.35 -0.59 3.84
C ASP A 120 -17.59 -1.19 2.65
N TYR A 121 -16.47 -1.89 2.91
CA TYR A 121 -15.57 -2.43 1.90
C TYR A 121 -15.40 -3.95 1.95
N VAL A 122 -16.06 -4.64 2.89
CA VAL A 122 -15.93 -6.10 3.07
C VAL A 122 -16.20 -6.87 1.77
N ASP A 123 -17.19 -6.43 0.99
CA ASP A 123 -17.57 -7.10 -0.25
C ASP A 123 -16.47 -6.97 -1.32
N ALA A 124 -15.89 -5.78 -1.44
CA ALA A 124 -14.75 -5.53 -2.33
C ALA A 124 -13.53 -6.34 -1.90
N VAL A 125 -13.22 -6.34 -0.60
CA VAL A 125 -12.13 -7.13 0.00
C VAL A 125 -12.28 -8.62 -0.30
N ALA A 126 -13.48 -9.17 -0.13
CA ALA A 126 -13.78 -10.56 -0.47
C ALA A 126 -13.63 -10.83 -1.97
N SER A 127 -14.11 -9.92 -2.83
CA SER A 127 -14.00 -10.08 -4.30
C SER A 127 -12.57 -10.03 -4.82
N LEU A 128 -11.67 -9.31 -4.13
CA LEU A 128 -10.23 -9.27 -4.39
C LEU A 128 -9.50 -10.52 -3.83
N GLY A 129 -10.27 -11.47 -3.28
CA GLY A 129 -9.80 -12.76 -2.78
C GLY A 129 -9.03 -12.68 -1.46
N VAL A 130 -9.15 -11.59 -0.70
CA VAL A 130 -8.57 -11.53 0.65
C VAL A 130 -9.20 -12.65 1.48
N THR A 131 -8.35 -13.47 2.10
CA THR A 131 -8.79 -14.66 2.84
C THR A 131 -8.72 -14.45 4.35
N HIS A 132 -7.79 -13.62 4.81
CA HIS A 132 -7.48 -13.42 6.23
C HIS A 132 -7.58 -11.95 6.61
N VAL A 133 -8.38 -11.63 7.62
CA VAL A 133 -8.50 -10.26 8.13
C VAL A 133 -8.29 -10.25 9.64
N THR A 134 -7.48 -9.32 10.10
CA THR A 134 -7.29 -9.04 11.52
C THR A 134 -8.07 -7.79 11.90
N VAL A 135 -8.91 -7.88 12.93
CA VAL A 135 -9.64 -6.73 13.49
C VAL A 135 -9.15 -6.49 14.91
N THR A 136 -8.79 -5.25 15.23
CA THR A 136 -8.36 -4.90 16.59
C THR A 136 -9.55 -4.43 17.42
N ILE A 137 -9.87 -5.19 18.47
CA ILE A 137 -10.95 -4.89 19.42
C ILE A 137 -10.36 -4.94 20.83
N ASN A 138 -10.28 -3.79 21.49
CA ASN A 138 -9.65 -3.66 22.81
C ASN A 138 -10.64 -3.63 23.98
N ALA A 139 -11.92 -3.42 23.69
CA ALA A 139 -12.96 -3.21 24.69
C ALA A 139 -14.33 -3.58 24.11
N LEU A 140 -15.33 -3.80 24.99
CA LEU A 140 -16.75 -3.91 24.61
C LEU A 140 -17.62 -2.93 25.39
N ASP A 141 -17.21 -2.47 26.58
CA ASP A 141 -17.84 -1.38 27.29
C ASP A 141 -17.35 -0.03 26.71
N PRO A 142 -18.26 0.84 26.22
CA PRO A 142 -17.90 2.17 25.73
C PRO A 142 -17.11 3.03 26.74
N ARG A 143 -17.32 2.82 28.05
CA ARG A 143 -16.57 3.52 29.12
C ARG A 143 -15.11 3.09 29.17
N VAL A 144 -14.85 1.79 29.00
CA VAL A 144 -13.47 1.26 28.90
C VAL A 144 -12.83 1.73 27.59
N ALA A 145 -13.57 1.66 26.47
CA ALA A 145 -13.09 2.14 25.18
C ALA A 145 -12.74 3.65 25.20
N THR A 146 -13.51 4.48 25.91
CA THR A 146 -13.18 5.92 26.12
C THR A 146 -11.85 6.12 26.84
N SER A 147 -11.48 5.19 27.72
CA SER A 147 -10.17 5.19 28.37
C SER A 147 -9.05 4.83 27.40
N ILE A 148 -9.32 4.16 26.27
CA ILE A 148 -8.32 3.66 25.31
C ILE A 148 -8.17 4.56 24.06
N TYR A 149 -9.26 5.20 23.61
CA TYR A 149 -9.28 5.99 22.37
C TYR A 149 -9.53 7.47 22.65
N SER A 150 -8.67 8.35 22.13
CA SER A 150 -8.77 9.80 22.31
C SER A 150 -9.81 10.44 21.38
N TRP A 151 -9.91 9.94 20.13
CA TRP A 151 -10.89 10.39 19.15
C TRP A 151 -11.12 9.36 18.04
N VAL A 152 -12.28 9.48 17.38
CA VAL A 152 -12.69 8.69 16.21
C VAL A 152 -13.14 9.65 15.11
N ARG A 153 -12.64 9.46 13.89
CA ARG A 153 -13.05 10.22 12.71
C ARG A 153 -13.90 9.33 11.82
N CYS A 154 -15.21 9.45 11.97
CA CYS A 154 -16.18 8.75 11.12
C CYS A 154 -16.70 9.73 10.06
N LYS A 155 -16.56 9.33 8.78
CA LYS A 155 -16.88 10.20 7.63
C LYS A 155 -16.11 11.53 7.72
N LYS A 156 -16.81 12.67 7.62
CA LYS A 156 -16.22 14.02 7.70
C LYS A 156 -16.29 14.63 9.11
N ARG A 157 -16.63 13.86 10.15
CA ARG A 157 -16.81 14.34 11.52
C ARG A 157 -15.85 13.67 12.50
N ASN A 158 -15.41 14.43 13.49
CA ASN A 158 -14.57 13.95 14.60
C ASN A 158 -15.42 13.82 15.86
N TYR A 159 -15.33 12.67 16.51
CA TYR A 159 -16.03 12.33 17.75
C TYR A 159 -15.01 12.12 18.87
N ARG A 160 -15.42 12.35 20.11
CA ARG A 160 -14.62 12.12 21.33
C ARG A 160 -15.49 11.54 22.44
N GLY A 161 -14.85 11.02 23.48
CA GLY A 161 -15.56 10.50 24.64
C GLY A 161 -16.43 9.29 24.31
N LEU A 162 -17.58 9.20 24.96
CA LEU A 162 -18.50 8.07 24.84
C LEU A 162 -19.02 7.89 23.41
N ASP A 163 -19.40 8.98 22.74
CA ASP A 163 -19.88 8.93 21.34
C ASP A 163 -18.85 8.30 20.40
N ALA A 164 -17.57 8.62 20.57
CA ALA A 164 -16.49 8.02 19.77
C ALA A 164 -16.37 6.52 20.04
N ALA A 165 -16.44 6.14 21.32
CA ALA A 165 -16.36 4.75 21.74
C ALA A 165 -17.52 3.92 21.19
N GLU A 166 -18.77 4.39 21.34
CA GLU A 166 -19.96 3.69 20.85
C GLU A 166 -19.91 3.47 19.34
N ILE A 167 -19.59 4.53 18.57
CA ILE A 167 -19.46 4.45 17.10
C ILE A 167 -18.40 3.42 16.71
N LEU A 168 -17.24 3.43 17.37
CA LEU A 168 -16.16 2.50 17.03
C LEU A 168 -16.55 1.05 17.34
N LEU A 169 -17.11 0.79 18.52
CA LEU A 169 -17.48 -0.54 18.95
C LEU A 169 -18.58 -1.14 18.06
N GLU A 170 -19.62 -0.36 17.74
CA GLU A 170 -20.68 -0.78 16.81
C GLU A 170 -20.10 -1.18 15.45
N ARG A 171 -19.22 -0.36 14.89
CA ARG A 171 -18.58 -0.60 13.59
C ARG A 171 -17.62 -1.77 13.60
N GLN A 172 -16.90 -2.00 14.71
CA GLN A 172 -16.03 -3.16 14.89
C GLN A 172 -16.82 -4.47 14.90
N ILE A 173 -17.92 -4.53 15.65
CA ILE A 173 -18.79 -5.71 15.69
C ILE A 173 -19.40 -5.98 14.31
N GLU A 174 -19.86 -4.93 13.64
CA GLU A 174 -20.38 -5.03 12.28
C GLU A 174 -19.33 -5.50 11.28
N THR A 175 -18.08 -5.04 11.41
CA THR A 175 -16.95 -5.50 10.59
C THR A 175 -16.79 -7.01 10.70
N VAL A 176 -16.71 -7.52 11.93
CA VAL A 176 -16.52 -8.95 12.19
C VAL A 176 -17.69 -9.75 11.63
N ARG A 177 -18.93 -9.33 11.89
CA ARG A 177 -20.13 -9.99 11.37
C ARG A 177 -20.08 -10.12 9.85
N ARG A 178 -19.85 -9.01 9.14
CA ARG A 178 -19.80 -9.00 7.67
C ARG A 178 -18.66 -9.84 7.10
N LEU A 179 -17.47 -9.79 7.72
CA LEU A 179 -16.33 -10.62 7.30
C LEU A 179 -16.65 -12.11 7.40
N LYS A 180 -17.30 -12.53 8.49
CA LYS A 180 -17.70 -13.93 8.69
C LYS A 180 -18.83 -14.36 7.77
N GLU A 181 -19.79 -13.49 7.48
CA GLU A 181 -20.84 -13.74 6.47
C GLU A 181 -20.29 -13.98 5.07
N ARG A 182 -19.14 -13.36 4.73
CA ARG A 182 -18.41 -13.61 3.49
C ARG A 182 -17.43 -14.79 3.57
N GLY A 183 -17.38 -15.49 4.70
CA GLY A 183 -16.55 -16.69 4.87
C GLY A 183 -15.06 -16.41 5.07
N LEU A 184 -14.66 -15.18 5.40
CA LEU A 184 -13.26 -14.85 5.67
C LEU A 184 -12.81 -15.42 7.02
N ILE A 185 -11.51 -15.69 7.13
CA ILE A 185 -10.86 -16.05 8.39
C ILE A 185 -10.56 -14.77 9.15
N VAL A 186 -11.08 -14.67 10.38
CA VAL A 186 -10.99 -13.45 11.20
C VAL A 186 -10.19 -13.74 12.47
N LYS A 187 -9.13 -12.95 12.67
CA LYS A 187 -8.37 -12.90 13.92
C LYS A 187 -8.70 -11.62 14.68
N ILE A 188 -8.97 -11.73 15.97
CA ILE A 188 -9.12 -10.57 16.85
C ILE A 188 -7.80 -10.28 17.54
N ASN A 189 -7.24 -9.09 17.30
CA ASN A 189 -6.15 -8.57 18.13
C ASN A 189 -6.75 -7.79 19.30
N THR A 190 -6.24 -8.01 20.50
CA THR A 190 -6.62 -7.26 21.69
C THR A 190 -5.35 -6.87 22.44
N LEU A 191 -5.13 -5.57 22.59
CA LEU A 191 -4.04 -5.05 23.41
C LEU A 191 -4.40 -5.22 24.88
N LEU A 192 -3.53 -5.86 25.66
CA LEU A 192 -3.67 -5.97 27.12
C LEU A 192 -3.03 -4.75 27.77
N ILE A 193 -3.88 -3.91 28.38
CA ILE A 193 -3.54 -2.59 28.90
C ILE A 193 -3.76 -2.60 30.42
N PRO A 194 -2.67 -2.62 31.23
CA PRO A 194 -2.80 -2.81 32.67
C PRO A 194 -3.60 -1.72 33.37
N GLY A 195 -4.51 -2.14 34.24
CA GLY A 195 -5.45 -1.29 34.98
C GLY A 195 -6.59 -0.72 34.14
N ILE A 196 -6.76 -1.16 32.88
CA ILE A 196 -7.75 -0.58 31.96
C ILE A 196 -8.72 -1.64 31.43
N ASN A 197 -8.23 -2.71 30.80
CA ASN A 197 -9.09 -3.64 30.07
C ASN A 197 -8.91 -5.13 30.40
N GLU A 198 -8.14 -5.48 31.43
CA GLU A 198 -7.93 -6.90 31.79
C GLU A 198 -9.25 -7.63 32.04
N GLY A 199 -10.18 -6.98 32.74
CA GLY A 199 -11.51 -7.53 33.02
C GLY A 199 -12.39 -7.72 31.78
N GLU A 200 -12.11 -7.02 30.68
CA GLU A 200 -12.90 -7.10 29.46
C GLU A 200 -12.41 -8.17 28.48
N ILE A 201 -11.14 -8.58 28.56
CA ILE A 201 -10.56 -9.55 27.62
C ILE A 201 -11.38 -10.84 27.51
N PRO A 202 -11.86 -11.47 28.60
CA PRO A 202 -12.71 -12.66 28.49
C PRO A 202 -14.04 -12.38 27.79
N SER A 203 -14.61 -11.19 27.98
CA SER A 203 -15.85 -10.77 27.31
C SER A 203 -15.63 -10.55 25.81
N VAL A 204 -14.51 -9.91 25.42
CA VAL A 204 -14.09 -9.78 24.02
C VAL A 204 -13.92 -11.16 23.39
N ALA A 205 -13.25 -12.10 24.09
CA ALA A 205 -13.03 -13.46 23.63
C ALA A 205 -14.35 -14.23 23.41
N ARG A 206 -15.29 -14.13 24.37
CA ARG A 206 -16.63 -14.71 24.25
C ARG A 206 -17.37 -14.13 23.05
N LYS A 207 -17.36 -12.81 22.88
CA LYS A 207 -18.04 -12.15 21.76
C LYS A 207 -17.43 -12.52 20.41
N ALA A 208 -16.11 -12.62 20.34
CA ALA A 208 -15.41 -13.09 19.15
C ALA A 208 -15.82 -14.52 18.78
N CYS A 209 -15.94 -15.42 19.76
CA CYS A 209 -16.43 -16.78 19.56
C CYS A 209 -17.89 -16.80 19.06
N GLU A 210 -18.79 -16.02 19.69
CA GLU A 210 -20.19 -15.89 19.26
C GLU A 210 -20.33 -15.42 17.81
N LEU A 211 -19.44 -14.53 17.37
CA LEU A 211 -19.42 -14.03 15.99
C LEU A 211 -18.72 -14.98 15.01
N GLY A 212 -18.11 -16.07 15.48
CA GLY A 212 -17.44 -17.07 14.65
C GLY A 212 -16.00 -16.74 14.27
N CYS A 213 -15.30 -15.88 15.02
CA CYS A 213 -13.88 -15.62 14.82
C CYS A 213 -13.02 -16.87 15.05
N ASP A 214 -11.92 -16.97 14.32
CA ASP A 214 -11.11 -18.18 14.22
C ASP A 214 -9.93 -18.20 15.21
N LEU A 215 -9.43 -17.01 15.55
CA LEU A 215 -8.25 -16.84 16.39
C LEU A 215 -8.34 -15.52 17.17
N MET A 216 -7.79 -15.51 18.38
CA MET A 216 -7.56 -14.28 19.12
C MET A 216 -6.08 -14.16 19.47
N ASN A 217 -5.55 -12.95 19.43
CA ASN A 217 -4.17 -12.66 19.75
C ASN A 217 -4.11 -11.54 20.79
N ILE A 218 -3.80 -11.91 22.02
CA ILE A 218 -3.57 -10.98 23.12
C ILE A 218 -2.14 -10.46 23.05
N ILE A 219 -2.01 -9.15 22.84
CA ILE A 219 -0.74 -8.44 22.66
C ILE A 219 -0.49 -7.56 23.91
N PRO A 220 0.61 -7.77 24.66
CA PRO A 220 0.94 -6.90 25.78
C PRO A 220 1.21 -5.47 25.31
N LEU A 221 0.68 -4.46 26.02
CA LEU A 221 1.07 -3.07 25.82
C LEU A 221 2.59 -2.90 25.93
N ILE A 222 3.20 -2.25 24.94
CA ILE A 222 4.54 -1.67 25.07
C ILE A 222 4.35 -0.16 25.25
N PRO A 223 4.70 0.40 26.42
CA PRO A 223 4.65 1.85 26.63
C PRO A 223 5.59 2.56 25.64
N VAL A 224 5.08 3.59 24.96
CA VAL A 224 5.84 4.37 23.98
C VAL A 224 5.94 5.82 24.46
N LYS A 225 7.17 6.35 24.54
CA LYS A 225 7.40 7.75 24.88
C LYS A 225 6.60 8.69 23.98
N GLY A 226 5.99 9.71 24.59
CA GLY A 226 5.19 10.71 23.88
C GLY A 226 3.77 10.25 23.53
N THR A 227 3.31 9.12 24.07
CA THR A 227 1.90 8.70 24.02
C THR A 227 1.25 8.92 25.38
N GLU A 228 -0.09 8.95 25.45
CA GLU A 228 -0.82 9.11 26.71
C GLU A 228 -0.58 7.92 27.66
N PHE A 229 -0.19 6.76 27.14
CA PHE A 229 0.14 5.56 27.91
C PHE A 229 1.65 5.34 28.10
N ALA A 230 2.47 6.38 27.91
CA ALA A 230 3.92 6.29 28.06
C ALA A 230 4.38 5.84 29.46
N ASP A 231 3.62 6.21 30.50
CA ASP A 231 3.97 5.96 31.91
C ASP A 231 3.33 4.68 32.48
N LEU A 232 2.54 3.96 31.68
CA LEU A 232 2.03 2.65 32.07
C LEU A 232 3.17 1.63 32.12
N LYS A 233 2.98 0.57 32.91
CA LYS A 233 3.92 -0.57 32.95
C LYS A 233 3.56 -1.58 31.86
N GLU A 234 4.57 -2.22 31.28
CA GLU A 234 4.34 -3.38 30.41
C GLU A 234 3.72 -4.54 31.23
N PRO A 235 2.66 -5.22 30.74
CA PRO A 235 2.09 -6.37 31.41
C PRO A 235 3.13 -7.47 31.63
N SER A 236 3.15 -8.08 32.82
CA SER A 236 4.03 -9.22 33.09
C SER A 236 3.62 -10.45 32.29
N CYS A 237 4.58 -11.33 31.99
CA CYS A 237 4.30 -12.61 31.31
C CYS A 237 3.23 -13.44 32.02
N LYS A 238 3.16 -13.35 33.36
CA LYS A 238 2.15 -14.03 34.17
C LYS A 238 0.73 -13.56 33.83
N ILE A 239 0.49 -12.24 33.85
CA ILE A 239 -0.83 -11.68 33.53
C ILE A 239 -1.21 -11.98 32.07
N VAL A 240 -0.25 -11.90 31.15
CA VAL A 240 -0.48 -12.24 29.74
C VAL A 240 -0.96 -13.69 29.60
N GLU A 241 -0.32 -14.63 30.31
CA GLU A 241 -0.70 -16.05 30.25
C GLU A 241 -2.02 -16.34 30.96
N GLU A 242 -2.31 -15.65 32.06
CA GLU A 242 -3.62 -15.71 32.74
C GLU A 242 -4.74 -15.26 31.80
N MET A 243 -4.56 -14.13 31.11
CA MET A 243 -5.54 -13.61 30.15
C MET A 243 -5.70 -14.52 28.94
N ARG A 244 -4.60 -15.10 28.42
CA ARG A 244 -4.66 -16.11 27.35
C ARG A 244 -5.37 -17.38 27.78
N SER A 245 -5.14 -17.85 29.01
CA SER A 245 -5.82 -19.03 29.54
C SER A 245 -7.32 -18.78 29.68
N SER A 246 -7.70 -17.62 30.21
CA SER A 246 -9.11 -17.22 30.35
C SER A 246 -9.81 -17.07 28.99
N ALA A 247 -9.23 -16.30 28.07
CA ALA A 247 -9.77 -16.14 26.71
C ALA A 247 -9.77 -17.46 25.91
N GLY A 248 -8.79 -18.32 26.17
CA GLY A 248 -8.62 -19.65 25.57
C GLY A 248 -9.77 -20.62 25.86
N THR A 249 -10.58 -20.35 26.88
CA THR A 249 -11.82 -21.12 27.15
C THR A 249 -12.91 -20.86 26.11
N TYR A 250 -12.86 -19.74 25.38
CA TYR A 250 -13.84 -19.36 24.37
C TYR A 250 -13.31 -19.46 22.95
N ILE A 251 -12.07 -19.03 22.72
CA ILE A 251 -11.48 -18.91 21.39
C ILE A 251 -9.99 -19.27 21.40
N ARG A 252 -9.54 -19.94 20.33
CA ARG A 252 -8.13 -20.31 20.15
C ARG A 252 -7.23 -19.08 20.29
N GLN A 253 -6.11 -19.23 21.00
CA GLN A 253 -5.15 -18.15 21.23
C GLN A 253 -3.92 -18.29 20.33
N SER A 254 -3.47 -17.16 19.76
CA SER A 254 -2.17 -17.00 19.12
C SER A 254 -1.07 -16.91 20.17
N ARG A 255 -0.01 -17.72 20.00
CA ARG A 255 1.13 -17.80 20.93
C ARG A 255 2.48 -17.55 20.28
N HIS A 256 2.54 -17.45 18.95
CA HIS A 256 3.77 -17.30 18.17
C HIS A 256 3.92 -15.93 17.49
N CYS A 257 2.98 -15.00 17.72
CA CYS A 257 3.06 -13.65 17.16
C CYS A 257 4.35 -12.92 17.56
N LYS A 258 5.07 -12.40 16.57
CA LYS A 258 6.31 -11.63 16.73
C LYS A 258 6.11 -10.12 16.61
N ARG A 259 4.86 -9.64 16.49
CA ARG A 259 4.48 -8.21 16.35
C ARG A 259 5.19 -7.55 15.17
N CYS A 260 4.85 -7.98 13.96
CA CYS A 260 5.50 -7.56 12.71
C CYS A 260 5.32 -6.05 12.43
N ARG A 261 6.31 -5.43 11.78
CA ARG A 261 6.21 -4.05 11.29
C ARG A 261 5.30 -3.95 10.06
N ALA A 262 4.90 -2.74 9.69
CA ALA A 262 4.10 -2.51 8.48
C ALA A 262 4.86 -2.78 7.18
N ASP A 263 6.18 -2.97 7.25
CA ASP A 263 7.08 -3.26 6.14
C ASP A 263 7.91 -4.55 6.35
N ALA A 264 7.41 -5.47 7.18
CA ALA A 264 8.08 -6.74 7.43
C ALA A 264 8.07 -7.64 6.18
N ALA A 265 9.20 -8.27 5.87
CA ALA A 265 9.28 -9.34 4.88
C ALA A 265 10.25 -10.46 5.31
N GLY A 266 9.96 -11.70 4.93
CA GLY A 266 10.77 -12.88 5.28
C GLY A 266 9.96 -13.93 6.05
N LEU A 267 10.63 -14.76 6.88
CA LEU A 267 9.99 -15.72 7.79
C LEU A 267 9.66 -15.10 9.16
N LEU A 268 8.68 -15.65 9.88
CA LEU A 268 8.23 -15.06 11.14
C LEU A 268 9.31 -15.09 12.23
N GLY A 269 9.93 -13.93 12.47
CA GLY A 269 11.03 -13.78 13.43
C GLY A 269 12.42 -13.74 12.79
N ASP A 270 12.50 -13.92 11.48
CA ASP A 270 13.72 -13.82 10.67
C ASP A 270 13.43 -12.91 9.45
N ASP A 271 13.33 -11.61 9.73
CA ASP A 271 13.05 -10.59 8.71
C ASP A 271 14.34 -10.16 8.01
N MET A 272 14.35 -10.10 6.68
CA MET A 272 15.52 -9.71 5.86
C MET A 272 15.76 -8.19 5.84
N ARG A 273 16.00 -7.59 7.01
CA ARG A 273 15.87 -6.14 7.24
C ARG A 273 16.69 -5.25 6.33
N GLN A 274 17.91 -5.67 5.96
CA GLN A 274 18.81 -4.81 5.19
C GLN A 274 18.39 -4.76 3.72
N GLU A 275 18.21 -5.92 3.08
CA GLU A 275 17.74 -6.00 1.69
C GLU A 275 16.35 -5.36 1.52
N ILE A 276 15.46 -5.53 2.51
CA ILE A 276 14.13 -4.91 2.52
C ILE A 276 14.21 -3.38 2.52
N SER A 277 15.07 -2.80 3.37
CA SER A 277 15.16 -1.36 3.53
C SER A 277 15.67 -0.67 2.26
N GLU A 278 16.58 -1.31 1.53
CA GLU A 278 17.09 -0.83 0.25
C GLU A 278 16.01 -0.94 -0.83
N LEU A 279 15.37 -2.11 -0.99
CA LEU A 279 14.31 -2.31 -1.97
C LEU A 279 13.10 -1.40 -1.75
N LEU A 280 12.71 -1.15 -0.49
CA LEU A 280 11.64 -0.21 -0.16
C LEU A 280 12.02 1.23 -0.48
N ARG A 281 13.24 1.64 -0.17
CA ARG A 281 13.74 2.99 -0.51
C ARG A 281 13.82 3.16 -2.01
N ASP A 282 14.31 2.16 -2.72
CA ASP A 282 14.36 2.16 -4.18
C ASP A 282 12.95 2.25 -4.76
N ALA A 283 11.99 1.45 -4.28
CA ALA A 283 10.61 1.52 -4.72
C ALA A 283 9.97 2.89 -4.43
N ALA A 284 10.21 3.46 -3.25
CA ALA A 284 9.72 4.78 -2.86
C ALA A 284 10.35 5.93 -3.68
N ASN A 285 11.63 5.79 -4.01
CA ASN A 285 12.38 6.73 -4.86
C ASN A 285 12.15 6.49 -6.35
N THR A 286 11.57 5.34 -6.70
CA THR A 286 11.03 5.13 -8.03
C THR A 286 9.85 6.08 -8.13
N SER A 287 10.07 7.24 -8.73
CA SER A 287 8.96 8.04 -9.20
C SER A 287 8.15 7.11 -10.10
N ASP A 288 6.93 6.81 -9.71
CA ASP A 288 5.97 6.12 -10.57
C ASP A 288 5.69 6.98 -11.81
N GLY A 289 6.00 8.29 -11.77
CA GLY A 289 5.70 9.26 -12.82
C GLY A 289 4.21 9.57 -12.86
N PHE A 290 3.38 8.56 -12.57
CA PHE A 290 1.95 8.62 -12.48
C PHE A 290 1.46 9.16 -11.13
N SER A 291 0.44 10.01 -11.19
CA SER A 291 -0.33 10.48 -10.05
C SER A 291 -1.80 10.64 -10.44
N GLU A 292 -2.70 10.95 -9.49
CA GLU A 292 -4.10 11.29 -9.82
C GLU A 292 -4.20 12.41 -10.87
N SER A 293 -3.30 13.39 -10.81
CA SER A 293 -3.24 14.49 -11.77
C SER A 293 -2.37 14.18 -12.98
N ARG A 294 -1.62 13.07 -13.00
CA ARG A 294 -0.70 12.66 -14.08
C ARG A 294 -0.91 11.21 -14.44
N SER A 295 -2.07 10.86 -14.98
CA SER A 295 -2.43 9.47 -15.25
C SER A 295 -2.10 9.01 -16.67
N LYS A 296 -1.63 9.90 -17.55
CA LYS A 296 -1.48 9.61 -19.00
C LYS A 296 -0.02 9.44 -19.43
N ILE A 297 0.18 8.85 -20.61
CA ILE A 297 1.49 8.77 -21.27
C ILE A 297 1.39 9.53 -22.59
N ALA A 298 2.31 10.46 -22.81
CA ALA A 298 2.50 11.12 -24.09
C ALA A 298 3.55 10.38 -24.93
N PHE A 299 3.39 10.36 -26.26
CA PHE A 299 4.43 9.89 -27.16
C PHE A 299 4.42 10.64 -28.51
N VAL A 300 5.57 10.68 -29.17
CA VAL A 300 5.70 11.28 -30.51
C VAL A 300 5.91 10.20 -31.57
N SER A 301 5.13 10.30 -32.64
CA SER A 301 5.08 9.34 -33.74
C SER A 301 4.77 10.07 -35.05
N ARG A 302 5.14 9.49 -36.20
CA ARG A 302 4.69 10.00 -37.51
C ARG A 302 3.31 9.45 -37.89
N GLU A 303 2.99 8.27 -37.40
CA GLU A 303 1.85 7.46 -37.79
C GLU A 303 0.90 7.14 -36.62
N GLY A 304 1.28 7.47 -35.38
CA GLY A 304 0.52 7.19 -34.17
C GLY A 304 0.70 5.78 -33.60
N VAL A 305 1.63 4.98 -34.13
CA VAL A 305 1.84 3.58 -33.71
C VAL A 305 3.23 3.35 -33.13
N LEU A 306 4.29 3.84 -33.79
CA LEU A 306 5.67 3.64 -33.37
C LEU A 306 6.24 4.90 -32.72
N VAL A 307 7.01 4.74 -31.65
CA VAL A 307 7.84 5.82 -31.10
C VAL A 307 9.10 5.93 -31.97
N ASN A 308 9.08 6.85 -32.92
CA ASN A 308 10.12 6.96 -33.96
C ASN A 308 10.51 8.42 -34.29
N THR A 309 9.88 9.40 -33.65
CA THR A 309 10.02 10.81 -34.03
C THR A 309 10.91 11.56 -33.03
N HIS A 310 11.79 12.41 -33.54
CA HIS A 310 12.57 13.31 -32.71
C HIS A 310 11.66 14.43 -32.19
N LEU A 311 11.70 14.74 -30.89
CA LEU A 311 10.79 15.71 -30.26
C LEU A 311 10.84 17.10 -30.91
N GLY A 312 12.03 17.53 -31.32
CA GLY A 312 12.24 18.78 -32.06
C GLY A 312 11.44 18.91 -33.36
N GLU A 313 11.15 17.78 -34.01
CA GLU A 313 10.44 17.71 -35.29
C GLU A 313 8.94 17.42 -35.12
N ALA A 314 8.51 16.99 -33.94
CA ALA A 314 7.13 16.64 -33.66
C ALA A 314 6.20 17.84 -33.88
N GLU A 315 5.16 17.63 -34.68
CA GLU A 315 4.06 18.58 -34.92
C GLU A 315 2.87 18.30 -34.01
N GLU A 316 2.83 17.10 -33.43
CA GLU A 316 1.81 16.65 -32.52
C GLU A 316 2.36 15.61 -31.54
N VAL A 317 1.61 15.40 -30.47
CA VAL A 317 1.88 14.42 -29.43
C VAL A 317 0.62 13.57 -29.24
N PHE A 318 0.80 12.27 -29.23
CA PHE A 318 -0.27 11.30 -29.01
C PHE A 318 -0.35 10.98 -27.53
N ILE A 319 -1.56 10.81 -27.02
CA ILE A 319 -1.81 10.53 -25.60
C ILE A 319 -2.40 9.13 -25.48
N ALA A 320 -1.81 8.33 -24.61
CA ALA A 320 -2.28 7.02 -24.22
C ALA A 320 -2.80 7.05 -22.79
N GLU A 321 -3.92 6.36 -22.58
CA GLU A 321 -4.56 6.11 -21.30
C GLU A 321 -4.67 4.60 -21.07
N TYR A 322 -4.86 4.23 -19.80
CA TYR A 322 -5.13 2.86 -19.42
C TYR A 322 -6.63 2.68 -19.17
N VAL A 323 -7.30 1.94 -20.04
CA VAL A 323 -8.76 1.73 -20.00
C VAL A 323 -9.04 0.24 -20.14
N ASP A 324 -9.85 -0.31 -19.23
CA ASP A 324 -10.33 -1.70 -19.26
C ASP A 324 -9.24 -2.79 -19.45
N GLY A 325 -8.04 -2.56 -18.94
CA GLY A 325 -6.94 -3.53 -19.02
C GLY A 325 -6.00 -3.33 -20.21
N GLU A 326 -6.24 -2.33 -21.06
CA GLU A 326 -5.45 -2.06 -22.25
C GLU A 326 -4.91 -0.62 -22.28
N ALA A 327 -3.76 -0.43 -22.94
CA ALA A 327 -3.21 0.89 -23.23
C ALA A 327 -3.81 1.40 -24.54
N VAL A 328 -4.72 2.38 -24.45
CA VAL A 328 -5.48 2.92 -25.58
C VAL A 328 -4.99 4.32 -25.91
N ILE A 329 -4.76 4.58 -27.20
CA ILE A 329 -4.42 5.91 -27.70
C ILE A 329 -5.74 6.68 -27.87
N CYS A 330 -5.96 7.68 -27.02
CA CYS A 330 -7.26 8.35 -26.89
C CYS A 330 -7.29 9.78 -27.45
N GLU A 331 -6.14 10.45 -27.55
CA GLU A 331 -6.09 11.89 -27.86
C GLU A 331 -4.83 12.25 -28.67
N ARG A 332 -4.92 13.34 -29.46
CA ARG A 332 -3.80 13.98 -30.15
C ARG A 332 -3.78 15.45 -29.80
N ARG A 333 -2.61 15.96 -29.40
CA ARG A 333 -2.41 17.37 -29.05
C ARG A 333 -1.42 18.02 -30.01
N PRO A 334 -1.71 19.21 -30.57
CA PRO A 334 -0.75 19.92 -31.42
C PRO A 334 0.46 20.35 -30.60
N ALA A 335 1.67 20.04 -31.07
CA ALA A 335 2.89 20.48 -30.42
C ALA A 335 3.12 21.97 -30.71
N PRO A 336 3.70 22.73 -29.76
CA PRO A 336 4.02 24.14 -30.01
C PRO A 336 4.96 24.30 -31.20
N ALA A 337 4.77 25.40 -31.95
CA ALA A 337 5.49 25.68 -33.19
C ALA A 337 7.02 25.58 -33.03
N ARG A 338 7.70 25.15 -34.10
CA ARG A 338 9.16 25.04 -34.12
C ARG A 338 9.81 26.42 -33.94
N GLY A 339 10.98 26.46 -33.31
CA GLY A 339 11.65 27.70 -32.88
C GLY A 339 11.20 28.15 -31.48
N GLY A 340 11.72 29.29 -31.00
CA GLY A 340 11.33 29.88 -29.71
C GLY A 340 12.11 29.40 -28.47
N GLY A 341 13.11 28.53 -28.63
CA GLY A 341 14.00 28.09 -27.55
C GLY A 341 13.27 27.48 -26.36
N ASP A 342 13.70 27.81 -25.14
CA ASP A 342 13.10 27.32 -23.89
C ASP A 342 11.59 27.59 -23.75
N ALA A 343 11.05 28.63 -24.41
CA ALA A 343 9.63 28.97 -24.32
C ALA A 343 8.74 27.86 -24.89
N ARG A 344 9.17 27.25 -26.01
CA ARG A 344 8.48 26.11 -26.65
C ARG A 344 8.33 24.94 -25.69
N TRP A 345 9.41 24.61 -24.97
CA TRP A 345 9.45 23.47 -24.06
C TRP A 345 8.64 23.70 -22.78
N LYS A 346 8.60 24.94 -22.29
CA LYS A 346 7.73 25.32 -21.16
C LYS A 346 6.25 25.27 -21.53
N GLU A 347 5.89 25.64 -22.76
CA GLU A 347 4.52 25.51 -23.27
C GLU A 347 4.13 24.05 -23.43
N LEU A 348 5.00 23.24 -24.03
CA LEU A 348 4.79 21.79 -24.15
C LEU A 348 4.65 21.12 -22.76
N ALA A 349 5.44 21.54 -21.77
CA ALA A 349 5.32 21.04 -20.40
C ALA A 349 3.95 21.33 -19.77
N ARG A 350 3.35 22.50 -20.08
CA ARG A 350 1.99 22.84 -19.61
C ARG A 350 0.93 22.05 -20.37
N LEU A 351 1.13 21.79 -21.67
CA LEU A 351 0.22 21.00 -22.49
C LEU A 351 0.16 19.53 -22.05
N LEU A 352 1.23 19.02 -21.44
CA LEU A 352 1.39 17.64 -20.98
C LEU A 352 1.40 17.54 -19.45
N ASP A 353 0.75 18.46 -18.76
CA ASP A 353 0.76 18.54 -17.29
C ASP A 353 0.02 17.36 -16.63
N ASP A 354 -0.87 16.69 -17.37
CA ASP A 354 -1.59 15.46 -17.05
C ASP A 354 -0.86 14.17 -17.45
N CYS A 355 0.32 14.30 -18.05
CA CYS A 355 1.13 13.17 -18.50
C CYS A 355 2.27 12.89 -17.50
N ALA A 356 2.45 11.62 -17.19
CA ALA A 356 3.55 11.10 -16.39
C ALA A 356 4.84 10.95 -17.19
N TYR A 357 4.70 10.44 -18.42
CA TYR A 357 5.79 10.09 -19.31
C TYR A 357 5.63 10.77 -20.67
N LEU A 358 6.75 11.05 -21.32
CA LEU A 358 6.83 11.45 -22.72
C LEU A 358 7.83 10.55 -23.45
N LEU A 359 7.33 9.71 -24.36
CA LEU A 359 8.12 8.76 -25.14
C LEU A 359 8.53 9.38 -26.48
N VAL A 360 9.83 9.41 -26.75
CA VAL A 360 10.38 10.08 -27.94
C VAL A 360 11.41 9.22 -28.65
N GLY A 361 11.51 9.34 -29.98
CA GLY A 361 12.59 8.73 -30.74
C GLY A 361 13.94 9.42 -30.55
N GLY A 362 13.92 10.66 -30.07
CA GLY A 362 15.11 11.46 -29.71
C GLY A 362 14.73 12.82 -29.11
N VAL A 363 15.61 13.35 -28.25
CA VAL A 363 15.48 14.69 -27.66
C VAL A 363 16.86 15.28 -27.38
N GLY A 364 17.00 16.60 -27.56
CA GLY A 364 18.20 17.34 -27.16
C GLY A 364 18.29 17.53 -25.65
N GLU A 365 19.50 17.79 -25.14
CA GLU A 365 19.78 17.93 -23.71
C GLU A 365 18.98 19.07 -23.06
N ARG A 366 18.94 20.23 -23.71
CA ARG A 366 18.21 21.42 -23.26
C ARG A 366 16.68 21.19 -23.19
N PRO A 367 15.98 20.75 -24.25
CA PRO A 367 14.56 20.39 -24.15
C PRO A 367 14.28 19.32 -23.11
N GLY A 368 15.11 18.27 -23.05
CA GLY A 368 14.97 17.19 -22.07
C GLY A 368 15.01 17.71 -20.64
N SER A 369 15.94 18.61 -20.34
CA SER A 369 16.10 19.23 -19.01
C SER A 369 14.91 20.11 -18.63
N VAL A 370 14.39 20.92 -19.56
CA VAL A 370 13.23 21.79 -19.29
C VAL A 370 11.97 20.98 -19.00
N LEU A 371 11.74 19.91 -19.76
CA LEU A 371 10.58 19.03 -19.56
C LEU A 371 10.71 18.22 -18.27
N ALA A 372 11.91 17.68 -17.97
CA ALA A 372 12.16 16.98 -16.72
C ALA A 372 11.95 17.89 -15.50
N ALA A 373 12.34 19.17 -15.56
CA ALA A 373 12.11 20.14 -14.49
C ALA A 373 10.62 20.42 -14.21
N SER A 374 9.73 20.13 -15.17
CA SER A 374 8.27 20.19 -14.98
C SER A 374 7.68 18.91 -14.36
N GLY A 375 8.52 17.93 -14.04
CA GLY A 375 8.15 16.62 -13.51
C GLY A 375 7.73 15.59 -14.57
N LEU A 376 7.85 15.92 -15.86
CA LEU A 376 7.52 15.00 -16.96
C LEU A 376 8.71 14.06 -17.21
N LYS A 377 8.47 12.74 -17.22
CA LYS A 377 9.53 11.77 -17.48
C LYS A 377 9.73 11.53 -18.96
N VAL A 378 10.77 12.13 -19.52
CA VAL A 378 11.12 11.96 -20.93
C VAL A 378 11.95 10.69 -21.11
N LEU A 379 11.47 9.77 -21.96
CA LEU A 379 12.14 8.52 -22.26
C LEU A 379 12.46 8.43 -23.76
N VAL A 380 13.72 8.19 -24.09
CA VAL A 380 14.16 7.98 -25.47
C VAL A 380 14.11 6.49 -25.80
N ILE A 381 13.13 6.10 -26.61
CA ILE A 381 12.88 4.70 -26.96
C ILE A 381 12.58 4.53 -28.46
N GLU A 382 12.64 3.29 -28.94
CA GLU A 382 12.15 2.89 -30.26
C GLU A 382 11.33 1.60 -30.12
N GLY A 383 10.12 1.59 -30.67
CA GLY A 383 9.21 0.44 -30.59
C GLY A 383 7.75 0.82 -30.69
N VAL A 384 6.86 -0.16 -30.46
CA VAL A 384 5.41 0.03 -30.48
C VAL A 384 4.96 0.82 -29.26
N ALA A 385 4.25 1.92 -29.48
CA ALA A 385 3.85 2.86 -28.43
C ALA A 385 2.88 2.22 -27.43
N SER A 386 1.90 1.42 -27.89
CA SER A 386 0.96 0.73 -27.02
C SER A 386 1.64 -0.32 -26.13
N GLU A 387 2.63 -1.05 -26.65
CA GLU A 387 3.44 -1.99 -25.86
C GLU A 387 4.24 -1.25 -24.78
N ALA A 388 4.95 -0.18 -25.16
CA ALA A 388 5.73 0.62 -24.22
C ALA A 388 4.84 1.26 -23.15
N ALA A 389 3.69 1.80 -23.55
CA ALA A 389 2.70 2.40 -22.65
C ALA A 389 2.12 1.36 -21.69
N PHE A 390 1.70 0.20 -22.20
CA PHE A 390 1.21 -0.91 -21.37
C PHE A 390 2.24 -1.31 -20.32
N LYS A 391 3.52 -1.48 -20.73
CA LYS A 391 4.59 -1.81 -19.80
C LYS A 391 4.82 -0.71 -18.76
N LEU A 392 4.79 0.56 -19.15
CA LEU A 392 4.93 1.68 -18.22
C LEU A 392 3.77 1.79 -17.23
N PHE A 393 2.52 1.58 -17.66
CA PHE A 393 1.36 1.52 -16.76
C PHE A 393 1.46 0.39 -15.73
N HIS A 394 2.19 -0.68 -16.07
CA HIS A 394 2.50 -1.81 -15.21
C HIS A 394 3.88 -1.71 -14.55
N ASN A 395 4.61 -0.61 -14.77
CA ASN A 395 5.98 -0.42 -14.29
C ASN A 395 6.96 -1.56 -14.66
N ALA A 396 6.69 -2.25 -15.77
CA ALA A 396 7.49 -3.33 -16.29
C ALA A 396 8.76 -2.82 -17.00
N ASP A 397 9.76 -3.68 -17.13
CA ASP A 397 11.02 -3.31 -17.78
C ASP A 397 10.82 -2.99 -19.27
N ILE A 398 11.35 -1.84 -19.68
CA ILE A 398 11.39 -1.35 -21.06
C ILE A 398 12.84 -1.08 -21.52
N SER A 399 13.84 -1.58 -20.80
CA SER A 399 15.27 -1.36 -21.09
C SER A 399 15.66 -1.74 -22.51
N TYR A 400 15.07 -2.82 -23.05
CA TYR A 400 15.28 -3.29 -24.41
C TYR A 400 14.75 -2.34 -25.51
N LEU A 401 13.82 -1.44 -25.16
CA LEU A 401 13.30 -0.39 -26.06
C LEU A 401 14.16 0.87 -26.02
N LYS A 402 15.04 1.04 -25.02
CA LYS A 402 15.82 2.27 -24.85
C LYS A 402 16.86 2.40 -25.95
N LYS A 403 16.85 3.53 -26.64
CA LYS A 403 17.95 3.92 -27.53
C LYS A 403 19.12 4.45 -26.71
N ARG A 404 20.34 4.02 -27.05
CA ARG A 404 21.55 4.73 -26.61
C ARG A 404 21.52 6.12 -27.23
N GLN A 405 21.60 7.15 -26.41
CA GLN A 405 21.66 8.53 -26.85
C GLN A 405 23.00 8.75 -27.58
N VAL A 406 23.03 8.65 -28.91
CA VAL A 406 24.22 8.95 -29.71
C VAL A 406 24.26 10.46 -29.94
N CYS A 407 24.51 11.21 -28.87
CA CYS A 407 25.03 12.57 -29.00
C CYS A 407 26.54 12.48 -28.77
N ALA A 408 27.27 12.08 -29.80
CA ALA A 408 28.72 12.21 -29.79
C ALA A 408 29.06 13.70 -29.68
N ALA A 409 29.76 14.09 -28.62
CA ALA A 409 30.34 15.41 -28.48
C ALA A 409 31.07 15.77 -29.78
N GLY A 410 30.57 16.79 -30.49
CA GLY A 410 31.19 17.32 -31.70
C GLY A 410 30.56 16.94 -33.05
N LYS A 411 29.44 16.20 -33.11
CA LYS A 411 28.66 16.11 -34.36
C LYS A 411 27.41 16.99 -34.28
N THR A 412 27.40 18.06 -35.07
CA THR A 412 26.22 18.87 -35.35
C THR A 412 25.06 17.95 -35.77
N CYS A 413 23.90 18.17 -35.16
CA CYS A 413 22.66 17.53 -35.57
C CYS A 413 22.48 17.73 -37.09
N VAL A 414 22.24 16.64 -37.83
CA VAL A 414 22.02 16.68 -39.29
C VAL A 414 20.58 17.11 -39.64
N GLY A 415 19.77 17.47 -38.64
CA GLY A 415 18.51 18.18 -38.84
C GLY A 415 18.76 19.69 -39.00
N ALA A 416 17.84 20.41 -39.66
CA ALA A 416 17.97 21.81 -40.08
C ALA A 416 18.19 22.87 -38.97
N GLY A 417 18.62 22.50 -37.77
CA GLY A 417 19.02 23.41 -36.69
C GLY A 417 17.85 24.17 -36.03
N THR A 418 16.62 24.03 -36.52
CA THR A 418 15.46 24.79 -36.04
C THR A 418 14.67 24.13 -34.91
N GLY A 419 14.97 22.86 -34.60
CA GLY A 419 14.13 22.02 -33.74
C GLY A 419 14.57 21.86 -32.28
N CYS A 420 15.87 22.01 -31.97
CA CYS A 420 16.44 21.60 -30.67
C CYS A 420 17.40 22.60 -30.02
N THR A 421 17.45 23.83 -30.52
CA THR A 421 18.26 24.93 -29.95
C THR A 421 17.57 25.55 -28.75
#